data_AF-A0A2P8G485-F1
#
_entry.id   AF-A0A2P8G485-F1
#
_cell.length_a   1.000
_cell.length_b   1.000
_cell.length_c   1.000
_cell.angle_alpha   90.00
_cell.angle_beta   90.00
_cell.angle_gamma   90.00
#
_symmetry.space_group_name_H-M   'P 1'
#
loop_
_entity.id
_entity.type
_entity.pdbx_description
1 polymer ?
#
loop_
_entity_poly.entity_id
_entity_poly.type
_entity_poly.pdbx_seq_one_letter_code
_entity_poly.pdbx_strand_id
1 'polypeptide(L)'
;MKTYRVKAVRESEEQLVFEILQNLQRKGTIVFEEEQADPNATLPDSKRPKAATPATEEQVQEIIDEAELIPYYSEQEAKKILHL
;
A
#
# COMPACT_ATOMS: atom_id res chain seq x y z
N MET A 1 24.74 -2.63 -5.84
CA MET A 1 23.97 -2.07 -6.98
C MET A 1 23.42 -0.71 -6.60
N LYS A 2 23.14 0.15 -7.58
CA LYS A 2 22.52 1.47 -7.34
C LYS A 2 21.08 1.42 -7.86
N THR A 3 20.16 1.99 -7.09
CA THR A 3 18.75 2.11 -7.47
C THR A 3 18.46 3.58 -7.75
N TYR A 4 17.73 3.85 -8.82
CA TYR A 4 17.36 5.19 -9.23
C TYR A 4 15.83 5.31 -9.23
N ARG A 5 15.32 6.39 -8.64
CA ARG A 5 13.91 6.74 -8.74
C ARG A 5 13.73 7.75 -9.86
N VAL A 6 12.86 7.44 -10.81
CA VAL A 6 12.53 8.29 -11.95
C VAL A 6 11.10 8.76 -11.80
N LYS A 7 10.85 10.06 -12.01
CA LYS A 7 9.51 10.65 -12.00
C LYS A 7 9.28 11.37 -13.33
N ALA A 8 8.17 11.08 -14.00
CA ALA A 8 7.74 11.86 -15.14
C ALA A 8 7.30 13.26 -14.66
N VAL A 9 7.85 14.30 -15.29
CA VAL A 9 7.52 15.70 -14.95
C VAL A 9 6.24 16.16 -15.64
N ARG A 10 5.87 15.52 -16.76
CA ARG A 10 4.68 15.79 -17.55
C ARG A 10 3.86 14.52 -17.69
N GLU A 11 2.58 14.60 -17.35
CA GLU A 11 1.64 13.47 -17.44
C GLU A 11 1.48 12.99 -18.89
N SER A 12 1.51 13.91 -19.86
CA SER A 12 1.41 13.57 -21.29
C SER A 12 2.57 12.69 -21.80
N GLU A 13 3.71 12.71 -21.10
CA GLU A 13 4.91 11.96 -21.47
C GLU A 13 5.06 10.65 -20.67
N GLU A 14 4.18 10.40 -19.68
CA GLU A 14 4.27 9.26 -18.79
C GLU A 14 4.19 7.93 -19.54
N GLN A 15 3.25 7.83 -20.48
CA GLN A 15 3.07 6.66 -21.34
C GLN A 15 4.32 6.38 -22.18
N LEU A 16 4.93 7.43 -22.75
CA LEU A 16 6.14 7.30 -23.56
C LEU A 16 7.33 6.83 -22.72
N VAL A 17 7.50 7.39 -21.53
CA VAL A 17 8.55 6.99 -20.59
C VAL A 17 8.37 5.52 -20.18
N PHE A 18 7.13 5.10 -19.91
CA PHE A 18 6.80 3.72 -19.58
C PHE A 18 7.17 2.75 -20.73
N GLU A 19 6.82 3.08 -21.97
CA GLU A 19 7.17 2.27 -23.14
C GLU A 19 8.69 2.14 -23.34
N ILE A 20 9.44 3.21 -23.09
CA ILE A 20 10.91 3.19 -23.17
C ILE A 20 11.48 2.26 -22.09
N LEU A 21 11.01 2.37 -20.84
CA LEU A 21 11.48 1.54 -19.73
C LEU A 21 11.17 0.05 -19.96
N GLN A 22 9.97 -0.28 -20.46
CA GLN A 22 9.62 -1.65 -20.85
C GLN A 22 10.54 -2.19 -21.95
N ASN A 23 10.86 -1.38 -22.96
CA ASN A 23 11.78 -1.79 -24.02
C ASN A 23 13.19 -2.06 -23.49
N LEU A 24 13.69 -1.23 -22.57
CA LEU A 24 15.00 -1.45 -21.94
C LEU A 24 15.01 -2.72 -21.08
N GLN A 25 13.92 -3.03 -20.39
CA GLN A 25 13.77 -4.28 -19.66
C GLN A 25 13.75 -5.50 -20.60
N ARG A 26 12.98 -5.44 -21.70
CA ARG A 26 12.93 -6.53 -22.72
C ARG A 26 14.30 -6.82 -23.33
N LYS A 27 15.14 -5.79 -23.47
CA LYS A 27 16.54 -5.90 -23.94
C LYS A 27 17.52 -6.38 -22.86
N GLY A 28 17.07 -6.56 -21.61
CA GLY A 28 17.93 -6.96 -20.49
C GLY A 28 18.90 -5.87 -20.04
N THR A 29 18.66 -4.61 -20.40
CA THR A 29 19.55 -3.48 -20.03
C THR A 29 19.28 -2.99 -18.60
N ILE A 30 18.02 -3.04 -18.17
CA ILE A 30 17.61 -2.62 -16.83
C ILE A 30 16.64 -3.64 -16.24
N VAL A 31 16.54 -3.62 -14.92
CA VAL A 31 15.39 -4.18 -14.20
C VAL A 31 14.44 -3.02 -13.92
N PHE A 32 13.22 -3.10 -14.44
CA PHE A 32 12.18 -2.10 -14.23
C PHE A 32 11.14 -2.69 -13.28
N GLU A 33 10.98 -2.06 -12.12
CA GLU A 33 9.99 -2.38 -11.11
C GLU A 33 9.11 -1.15 -10.93
N GLU A 34 7.81 -1.31 -11.19
CA GLU A 34 6.84 -0.26 -10.90
C GLU A 34 6.57 -0.26 -9.40
N GLU A 35 7.00 0.80 -8.72
CA GLU A 35 6.63 1.04 -7.34
C GLU A 35 5.18 1.55 -7.35
N GLN A 36 4.23 0.62 -7.48
CA GLN A 36 2.82 0.94 -7.37
C GLN A 36 2.60 1.62 -6.02
N ALA A 37 2.34 2.93 -6.07
CA ALA A 37 1.80 3.68 -4.95
C ALA A 37 0.31 3.33 -4.81
N ASP A 38 0.01 2.04 -4.69
CA ASP A 38 -1.31 1.56 -4.35
C ASP A 38 -1.28 1.30 -2.83
N PRO A 39 -2.08 2.01 -2.03
CA PRO A 39 -2.18 1.75 -0.60
C PRO A 39 -2.68 0.32 -0.29
N ASN A 40 -3.12 -0.44 -1.30
CA ASN A 40 -3.62 -1.82 -1.17
C ASN A 40 -3.01 -2.84 -2.17
N ALA A 41 -1.91 -2.54 -2.89
CA ALA A 41 -1.30 -3.52 -3.80
C ALA A 41 -0.50 -4.57 -3.02
N THR A 42 -1.02 -5.79 -3.05
CA THR A 42 -0.40 -7.02 -2.57
C THR A 42 0.94 -7.24 -3.30
N LEU A 43 2.04 -6.90 -2.65
CA LEU A 43 3.42 -7.10 -3.11
C LEU A 43 3.73 -8.59 -3.37
N PRO A 44 4.60 -8.93 -4.35
CA PRO A 44 5.09 -10.29 -4.54
C PRO A 44 5.84 -10.77 -3.28
N ASP A 45 5.80 -12.09 -3.08
CA ASP A 45 5.98 -12.90 -1.85
C ASP A 45 7.32 -12.78 -1.08
N SER A 46 7.94 -11.60 -1.05
CA SER A 46 9.15 -11.29 -0.25
C SER A 46 9.09 -9.96 0.50
N LYS A 47 7.96 -9.23 0.39
CA LYS A 47 7.59 -8.10 1.26
C LYS A 47 6.12 -8.19 1.64
N ARG A 48 5.67 -9.32 2.21
CA ARG A 48 4.41 -9.30 2.95
C ARG A 48 4.61 -8.28 4.09
N PRO A 49 3.80 -7.21 4.23
CA PRO A 49 3.62 -6.63 5.55
C PRO A 49 3.25 -7.82 6.44
N LYS A 50 3.94 -7.98 7.57
CA LYS A 50 3.53 -8.95 8.60
C LYS A 50 2.02 -8.82 8.68
N ALA A 51 1.27 -9.87 8.36
CA ALA A 51 -0.17 -9.88 8.54
C ALA A 51 -0.38 -9.25 9.90
N ALA A 52 -1.03 -8.07 9.93
CA ALA A 52 -1.18 -7.32 11.15
C ALA A 52 -1.75 -8.32 12.15
N THR A 53 -0.97 -8.63 13.18
CA THR A 53 -1.46 -9.50 14.25
C THR A 53 -2.76 -8.87 14.68
N PRO A 54 -3.90 -9.58 14.61
CA PRO A 54 -5.16 -9.00 15.03
C PRO A 54 -4.96 -8.42 16.43
N ALA A 55 -5.38 -7.17 16.60
CA ALA A 55 -5.25 -6.49 17.89
C ALA A 55 -5.90 -7.36 18.97
N THR A 56 -5.30 -7.42 20.16
CA THR A 56 -5.92 -8.14 21.27
C THR A 56 -7.27 -7.51 21.60
N GLU A 57 -8.19 -8.27 22.18
CA GLU A 57 -9.52 -7.73 22.54
C GLU A 57 -9.43 -6.46 23.40
N GLU A 58 -8.42 -6.39 24.27
CA GLU A 58 -8.11 -5.20 25.07
C GLU A 58 -7.69 -4.01 24.20
N GLN A 59 -6.79 -4.23 23.23
CA GLN A 59 -6.37 -3.18 22.30
C GLN A 59 -7.51 -2.71 21.39
N VAL A 60 -8.38 -3.62 20.97
CA VAL A 60 -9.56 -3.28 20.16
C VAL A 60 -10.50 -2.38 20.97
N GLN A 61 -10.71 -2.67 22.25
CA GLN A 61 -11.55 -1.86 23.10
C GLN A 61 -10.95 -0.46 23.34
N GLU A 62 -9.64 -0.37 23.60
CA GLU A 62 -8.97 0.93 23.75
C GLU A 62 -9.09 1.81 22.50
N ILE A 63 -8.96 1.21 21.30
CA ILE A 63 -9.09 1.94 20.04
C ILE A 63 -10.55 2.41 19.83
N ILE A 64 -11.54 1.60 20.22
CA ILE A 64 -12.97 1.96 20.13
C ILE A 64 -13.30 3.10 21.11
N ASP A 65 -12.73 3.06 22.31
CA ASP A 65 -12.92 4.09 23.34
C ASP A 65 -12.25 5.42 22.94
N GLU A 66 -11.03 5.37 22.41
CA GLU A 66 -10.30 6.55 21.92
C GLU A 66 -10.99 7.19 20.70
N ALA A 67 -11.60 6.37 19.84
CA ALA A 67 -12.37 6.86 18.70
C ALA A 67 -13.75 7.45 19.09
N GLU A 68 -14.11 7.41 20.38
CA GLU A 68 -15.38 7.90 20.92
C GLU A 68 -16.60 7.36 20.13
N LEU A 69 -16.52 6.12 19.61
CA LEU A 69 -17.55 5.56 18.74
C LEU A 69 -18.71 4.94 19.51
N ILE A 70 -18.51 4.59 20.79
CA ILE A 70 -19.49 3.94 21.66
C ILE A 70 -20.82 4.71 21.80
N PRO A 71 -20.85 6.05 21.91
CA PRO A 71 -22.10 6.79 22.03
C PRO A 71 -22.97 6.73 20.76
N TYR A 72 -22.38 6.39 19.61
CA TYR A 72 -23.02 6.48 18.30
C TYR A 72 -23.18 5.13 17.60
N TYR A 73 -22.36 4.16 17.95
CA TYR A 73 -22.27 2.87 17.27
C TYR A 73 -22.08 1.74 18.27
N SER A 74 -22.67 0.58 17.96
CA SER A 74 -22.39 -0.63 18.72
C SER A 74 -20.94 -1.06 18.55
N GLU A 75 -20.41 -1.83 19.51
CA GLU A 75 -19.02 -2.31 19.48
C GLU A 75 -18.69 -3.05 18.16
N GLN A 76 -19.65 -3.82 17.63
CA GLN A 76 -19.49 -4.53 16.35
C GLN A 76 -19.41 -3.58 15.14
N GLU A 77 -20.17 -2.49 15.17
CA GLU A 77 -20.11 -1.46 14.13
C GLU A 77 -18.83 -0.65 14.22
N ALA A 78 -18.38 -0.32 15.44
CA ALA A 78 -17.11 0.36 15.67
C ALA A 78 -15.92 -0.47 15.16
N LYS A 79 -15.88 -1.79 15.45
CA LYS A 79 -14.86 -2.71 14.90
C LYS A 79 -14.86 -2.70 13.37
N LYS A 80 -16.05 -2.70 12.76
CA LYS A 80 -16.21 -2.68 11.30
C LYS A 80 -15.77 -1.35 10.68
N ILE A 81 -16.04 -0.22 11.33
CA ILE A 81 -15.64 1.13 10.90
C ILE A 81 -14.12 1.31 11.02
N LEU A 82 -13.52 0.75 12.08
CA LEU A 82 -12.09 0.85 12.37
C LEU A 82 -11.25 -0.25 11.71
N HIS A 83 -11.87 -1.17 10.97
CA HIS A 83 -11.23 -2.32 10.34
C HIS A 83 -10.41 -3.19 11.32
N LEU A 84 -10.93 -3.34 12.55
CA LEU A 84 -10.34 -4.12 13.64
C LEU A 84 -10.81 -5.57 13.65
#